data_AF-A0A378AES0-F1
#
_entry.id   AF-A0A378AES0-F1
#
_cell.length_a   1.000
_cell.length_b   1.000
_cell.length_c   1.000
_cell.angle_alpha   90.00
_cell.angle_beta   90.00
_cell.angle_gamma   90.00
#
_symmetry.space_group_name_H-M   'P 1'
#
loop_
_entity.id
_entity.type
_entity.pdbx_description
1 polymer ?
#
loop_
_entity_poly.entity_id
_entity_poly.type
_entity_poly.pdbx_seq_one_letter_code
_entity_poly.pdbx_strand_id
1 'polypeptide(L)' 'MSGFDREKVDAAFFADNGWKSNLLVNIGYGDPGKLYGRLPRLSFDEACLLT' A
#
# COMPACT_ATOMS: atom_id res chain seq x y z
N MET A 1 -0.21 -0.97 -2.62
CA MET A 1 0.99 -1.78 -2.93
C MET A 1 2.19 -0.86 -3.02
N SER A 2 3.31 -1.17 -2.35
CA SER A 2 4.56 -0.39 -2.41
C SER A 2 5.66 -1.02 -3.29
N GLY A 3 5.51 -2.29 -3.66
CA GLY A 3 6.45 -3.01 -4.55
C GLY A 3 6.22 -2.74 -6.03
N PHE A 4 6.32 -1.47 -6.47
CA PHE A 4 6.19 -1.06 -7.88
C PHE A 4 7.34 -0.14 -8.29
N ASP A 5 7.54 0.02 -9.60
CA ASP A 5 8.53 0.95 -10.16
C ASP A 5 8.00 2.38 -10.10
N ARG A 6 8.42 3.12 -9.06
CA ARG A 6 7.98 4.51 -8.84
C ARG A 6 8.43 5.45 -9.96
N GLU A 7 9.64 5.26 -10.48
CA GLU A 7 10.21 6.16 -11.50
C GLU A 7 9.41 6.08 -12.80
N LYS A 8 8.99 4.87 -13.20
CA LYS A 8 8.13 4.70 -14.37
C LYS A 8 6.75 5.32 -14.19
N VAL A 9 6.14 5.19 -13.01
CA VAL A 9 4.83 5.82 -12.74
C VAL A 9 4.97 7.33 -12.73
N ASP A 10 5.99 7.88 -12.08
CA ASP A 10 6.24 9.31 -12.05
C ASP A 10 6.47 9.88 -13.46
N ALA A 11 7.29 9.20 -14.28
CA ALA A 11 7.54 9.61 -15.65
C ALA A 11 6.26 9.56 -16.53
N ALA A 12 5.38 8.58 -16.31
CA ALA A 12 4.17 8.41 -17.12
C ALA A 12 3.05 9.39 -16.74
N PHE A 13 2.95 9.79 -15.47
CA PHE A 13 1.77 10.50 -14.97
C PHE A 13 2.06 11.84 -14.27
N PHE A 14 3.30 12.10 -13.85
CA PHE A 14 3.65 13.24 -12.99
C PHE A 14 4.88 14.04 -13.47
N ALA A 15 5.27 13.88 -14.74
CA ALA A 15 6.47 14.50 -15.30
C ALA A 15 6.45 16.05 -15.19
N ASP A 16 5.27 16.66 -15.26
CA ASP A 16 5.13 18.13 -15.40
C ASP A 16 4.90 18.86 -14.06
N ASN A 17 4.61 18.14 -12.98
CA ASN A 17 4.04 18.70 -11.75
C ASN A 17 4.85 18.34 -10.49
N GLY A 18 5.96 17.61 -10.63
CA GLY A 18 6.92 17.33 -9.55
C GLY A 18 6.38 16.39 -8.46
N TRP A 19 5.23 15.77 -8.68
CA TRP A 19 4.64 14.82 -7.74
C TRP A 19 5.40 13.49 -7.75
N LYS A 20 5.33 12.78 -6.61
CA LYS A 20 6.00 11.50 -6.41
C LYS A 20 4.99 10.44 -5.99
N SER A 21 5.06 9.30 -6.67
CA SER A 21 4.24 8.13 -6.38
C SER A 21 4.62 7.51 -5.05
N ASN A 22 3.64 7.38 -4.15
CA ASN A 22 3.83 6.78 -2.83
C ASN A 22 3.22 5.37 -2.75
N LEU A 23 1.96 5.24 -3.15
CA LEU A 23 1.19 4.01 -3.02
C LEU A 23 0.26 3.84 -4.23
N LEU A 24 0.20 2.63 -4.77
CA LEU A 24 -0.85 2.24 -5.70
C LEU A 24 -2.01 1.58 -4.94
N VAL A 25 -3.22 2.07 -5.20
CA VAL A 25 -4.47 1.52 -4.64
C VAL A 25 -5.31 0.97 -5.79
N ASN A 26 -5.47 -0.35 -5.83
CA ASN A 26 -6.34 -1.01 -6.81
C ASN A 26 -7.75 -1.09 -6.25
N ILE A 27 -8.73 -0.65 -7.04
CA ILE A 27 -10.16 -0.65 -6.66
C ILE A 27 -10.91 -1.49 -7.69
N GLY A 28 -11.78 -2.38 -7.22
CA GLY A 28 -12.57 -3.28 -8.06
C GLY A 28 -13.22 -4.39 -7.23
N TYR A 29 -13.90 -5.30 -7.92
CA TYR A 29 -14.49 -6.49 -7.29
C TYR A 29 -13.45 -7.61 -7.19
N GLY A 30 -13.14 -8.04 -5.96
CA GLY A 30 -12.24 -9.16 -5.71
C GLY A 30 -12.96 -10.52 -5.74
N ASP A 31 -12.19 -11.59 -5.88
CA ASP A 31 -12.65 -12.98 -5.76
C ASP A 31 -12.75 -13.37 -4.28
N PRO A 32 -13.97 -13.60 -3.72
CA PRO A 32 -14.13 -13.93 -2.31
C PRO A 32 -13.43 -15.23 -1.90
N GLY A 33 -13.25 -16.17 -2.83
CA GLY A 33 -12.58 -17.46 -2.58
C GLY A 33 -11.06 -17.34 -2.45
N LYS A 34 -10.47 -16.19 -2.81
CA LYS A 34 -9.03 -15.91 -2.70
C LYS A 34 -8.69 -14.99 -1.52
N LEU A 35 -9.68 -14.62 -0.71
CA LEU A 35 -9.45 -13.78 0.45
C LEU A 35 -8.84 -14.63 1.57
N TYR A 36 -7.69 -14.19 2.07
CA TYR A 36 -7.16 -14.71 3.33
C TYR A 36 -8.03 -14.22 4.49
N GLY A 37 -8.11 -15.05 5.55
CA GLY A 37 -8.64 -14.59 6.82
C GLY A 37 -7.80 -13.45 7.42
N ARG A 38 -8.28 -12.87 8.51
CA ARG A 38 -7.53 -11.82 9.22
C ARG A 38 -6.19 -12.38 9.70
N LEU A 39 -5.09 -11.89 9.12
CA LEU A 39 -3.74 -12.26 9.56
C LEU A 39 -3.47 -11.77 11.00
N PRO A 40 -2.48 -12.33 11.71
CA PRO A 40 -2.07 -11.84 13.02
C PRO A 40 -1.76 -10.34 13.02
N ARG A 41 -1.97 -9.69 14.16
CA ARG A 41 -1.54 -8.32 14.45
C ARG A 41 -0.78 -8.35 15.76
N LEU A 42 0.17 -7.43 15.92
CA LEU A 42 0.80 -7.20 17.21
C LEU A 42 -0.29 -6.95 18.27
N SER A 43 -0.07 -7.48 19.47
CA SER A 43 -0.84 -7.09 20.64
C SER A 43 -0.61 -5.61 20.95
N PHE A 44 -1.46 -5.03 21.79
CA PHE A 44 -1.32 -3.62 22.17
C PHE A 44 0.04 -3.35 22.84
N ASP A 45 0.43 -4.20 23.80
CA ASP A 45 1.67 -4.05 24.56
C ASP A 45 2.92 -4.19 23.68
N GLU A 46 2.83 -4.94 22.57
CA GLU A 46 3.90 -5.03 21.57
C GLU A 46 3.97 -3.79 20.67
N ALA A 47 2.82 -3.16 20.37
CA ALA A 47 2.74 -2.05 19.44
C ALA A 47 2.89 -0.67 20.09
N CYS A 48 2.68 -0.56 21.41
CA CYS A 48 2.64 0.71 22.13
C CYS A 48 3.54 0.69 23.37
N LEU A 49 4.44 1.67 23.45
CA LEU A 49 5.21 1.98 24.66
C LEU A 49 4.67 3.28 25.25
N LEU A 50 4.27 3.25 26.52
CA LEU A 50 3.78 4.41 27.28
C LEU A 50 4.90 5.18 28.00
N THR A 51 6.15 4.95 27.60
CA THR A 51 7.34 5.53 28.24
C THR A 51 7.54 6.98 27.86
#